data_AF-A0A482V9Y7-F1
#
_entry.id   AF-A0A482V9Y7-F1
#
_cell.length_a   1.000
_cell.length_b   1.000
_cell.length_c   1.000
_cell.angle_alpha   90.00
_cell.angle_beta   90.00
_cell.angle_gamma   90.00
#
_symmetry.space_group_name_H-M   'P 1'
#
loop_
_entity.id
_entity.type
_entity.pdbx_description
1 polymer ?
#
loop_
_entity_poly.entity_id
_entity_poly.type
_entity_poly.pdbx_seq_one_letter_code
_entity_poly.pdbx_strand_id
1 'polypeptide(L)'
;MMEWAYSGVNKTVPRNAGPECAGFMNPTWRRIETVFVLAFAVTLFRWSYSRIALPTVVYVRRDRRGRRTLLVMMSLIWGMEIGYKFSSRTVIYLLNPCHVTTAIQIYLLAASPSKVITAVFRVHLNLLNGPLLAFLFPETDTRI
;
A
#
# COMPACT_ATOMS: atom_id res chain seq x y z
N MET A 1 15.69 18.67 0.16
CA MET A 1 16.26 17.52 0.90
C MET A 1 15.72 16.15 0.43
N MET A 2 14.51 16.04 -0.15
CA MET A 2 13.94 14.76 -0.64
C MET A 2 13.82 14.66 -2.17
N GLU A 3 14.66 15.38 -2.93
CA GLU A 3 14.51 15.48 -4.40
C GLU A 3 14.61 14.13 -5.11
N TRP A 4 15.47 13.23 -4.63
CA TRP A 4 15.59 11.87 -5.17
C TRP A 4 14.26 11.07 -5.14
N ALA A 5 13.33 11.44 -4.26
CA ALA A 5 12.08 10.71 -4.06
C ALA A 5 10.88 11.26 -4.85
N TYR A 6 10.89 12.55 -5.23
CA TYR A 6 9.75 13.18 -5.89
C TYR A 6 10.11 14.11 -7.06
N SER A 7 11.38 14.31 -7.40
CA SER A 7 11.75 15.26 -8.46
C SER A 7 11.25 14.86 -9.85
N GLY A 8 11.01 13.57 -10.08
CA GLY A 8 10.48 13.06 -11.34
C GLY A 8 8.95 12.99 -11.40
N VAL A 9 8.25 13.46 -10.37
CA VAL A 9 6.79 13.59 -10.40
C VAL A 9 6.39 14.59 -11.48
N ASN A 10 5.36 14.25 -12.26
CA ASN A 10 4.89 15.11 -13.32
C ASN A 10 4.33 16.43 -12.76
N LYS A 11 4.99 17.55 -13.10
CA LYS A 11 4.61 18.91 -12.69
C LYS A 11 3.67 19.59 -13.69
N THR A 12 3.39 18.99 -14.85
CA THR A 12 2.44 19.55 -15.81
C THR A 12 1.00 19.49 -15.32
N VAL A 13 0.71 18.54 -14.41
CA VAL A 13 -0.57 18.43 -13.72
C VAL A 13 -0.45 19.13 -12.36
N PRO A 14 -1.09 20.30 -12.16
CA PRO A 14 -0.87 21.13 -10.97
C PRO A 14 -1.24 20.45 -9.65
N ARG A 15 -2.15 19.45 -9.71
CA ARG A 15 -2.57 18.66 -8.54
C ARG A 15 -1.52 17.63 -8.09
N ASN A 16 -0.60 17.22 -8.97
CA ASN A 16 0.39 16.18 -8.68
C ASN A 16 1.65 16.73 -7.99
N ALA A 17 2.07 17.95 -8.33
CA ALA A 17 3.22 18.61 -7.75
C ALA A 17 3.19 20.13 -8.01
N GLY A 18 3.92 20.89 -7.18
CA GLY A 18 4.07 22.34 -7.34
C GLY A 18 3.46 23.15 -6.20
N PRO A 19 3.49 24.49 -6.31
CA PRO A 19 3.01 25.38 -5.26
C PRO A 19 1.49 25.26 -5.02
N GLU A 20 0.70 25.00 -6.07
CA GLU A 20 -0.74 24.77 -5.94
C GLU A 20 -1.03 23.49 -5.15
N CYS A 21 -0.34 22.39 -5.44
CA CYS A 21 -0.43 21.15 -4.66
C CYS A 21 0.01 21.36 -3.20
N ALA A 22 1.13 22.06 -2.97
CA ALA A 22 1.66 22.30 -1.62
C ALA A 22 0.76 23.23 -0.79
N GLY A 23 0.11 24.20 -1.44
CA GLY A 23 -0.79 25.18 -0.85
C GLY A 23 -2.27 24.81 -0.92
N PHE A 24 -2.61 23.60 -1.35
CA PHE A 24 -4.00 23.15 -1.56
C PHE A 24 -4.89 23.34 -0.31
N MET A 25 -4.31 23.22 0.88
CA MET A 25 -5.04 23.36 2.15
C MET A 25 -4.27 24.21 3.15
N ASN A 26 -5.00 25.01 3.94
CA ASN A 26 -4.42 25.80 5.02
C ASN A 26 -3.62 24.90 5.99
N PRO A 27 -2.34 25.22 6.28
CA PRO A 27 -1.47 24.37 7.09
C PRO A 27 -1.95 24.15 8.53
N THR A 28 -2.79 25.04 9.07
CA THR A 28 -3.39 24.86 10.40
C THR A 28 -4.51 23.82 10.35
N TRP A 29 -5.43 23.95 9.39
CA TRP A 29 -6.50 22.98 9.19
C TRP A 29 -5.97 21.60 8.83
N ARG A 30 -4.97 21.52 7.93
CA ARG A 30 -4.30 20.26 7.59
C ARG A 30 -3.77 19.54 8.82
N ARG A 31 -3.17 20.27 9.78
CA ARG A 31 -2.67 19.68 11.03
C ARG A 31 -3.81 19.20 11.93
N ILE A 32 -4.86 20.00 12.09
CA ILE A 32 -6.03 19.65 12.91
C ILE A 32 -6.71 18.39 12.35
N GLU A 33 -7.01 18.37 11.06
CA GLU A 33 -7.62 17.21 10.37
C GLU A 33 -6.73 15.98 10.50
N THR A 34 -5.43 16.12 10.24
CA THR A 34 -4.48 14.99 10.35
C THR A 34 -4.46 14.42 11.77
N VAL A 35 -4.42 15.27 12.80
CA VAL A 35 -4.43 14.83 14.21
C VAL A 35 -5.74 14.14 14.54
N PHE A 36 -6.88 14.71 14.15
CA PHE A 36 -8.20 14.13 14.43
C PHE A 36 -8.40 12.78 13.74
N VAL A 37 -8.07 12.70 12.44
CA VAL A 37 -8.18 11.46 11.65
C VAL A 37 -7.23 10.40 12.18
N LEU A 38 -5.98 10.75 12.52
CA LEU A 38 -5.04 9.80 13.11
C LEU A 38 -5.52 9.31 14.48
N ALA A 39 -6.01 10.19 15.34
CA ALA A 39 -6.56 9.80 16.64
C ALA A 39 -7.73 8.83 16.47
N PHE A 40 -8.67 9.14 15.57
CA PHE A 40 -9.81 8.28 15.26
C PHE A 40 -9.39 6.93 14.65
N ALA A 41 -8.44 6.94 13.71
CA ALA A 41 -7.91 5.70 13.13
C ALA A 41 -7.26 4.83 14.20
N VAL A 42 -6.44 5.42 15.08
CA VAL A 42 -5.75 4.68 16.16
C VAL A 42 -6.74 4.11 17.17
N THR A 43 -7.81 4.81 17.53
CA THR A 43 -8.84 4.27 18.44
C THR A 43 -9.58 3.10 17.80
N LEU A 44 -9.97 3.22 16.53
CA LEU A 44 -10.57 2.13 15.76
C LEU A 44 -9.64 0.93 15.63
N PHE A 45 -8.35 1.15 15.34
CA PHE A 45 -7.36 0.07 15.26
C PHE A 45 -7.21 -0.65 16.60
N ARG A 46 -7.09 0.08 17.71
CA ARG A 46 -7.01 -0.52 19.06
C ARG A 46 -8.26 -1.31 19.39
N TRP A 47 -9.44 -0.74 19.15
CA TRP A 47 -10.72 -1.41 19.40
C TRP A 47 -10.87 -2.67 18.54
N SER A 48 -10.58 -2.57 17.25
CA SER A 48 -10.60 -3.71 16.32
C SER A 48 -9.63 -4.80 16.77
N TYR A 49 -8.39 -4.44 17.11
CA TYR A 49 -7.37 -5.40 17.53
C TYR A 49 -7.79 -6.22 18.75
N SER A 50 -8.42 -5.60 19.75
CA SER A 50 -8.95 -6.31 20.93
C SER A 50 -10.10 -7.28 20.60
N ARG A 51 -10.77 -7.11 19.46
CA ARG A 51 -11.89 -7.95 19.01
C ARG A 51 -11.47 -9.03 18.00
N ILE A 52 -10.22 -9.02 17.54
CA ILE A 52 -9.73 -10.01 16.56
C ILE A 52 -9.58 -11.37 17.25
N ALA A 53 -10.52 -12.27 16.98
CA ALA A 53 -10.37 -13.68 17.27
C ALA A 53 -9.79 -14.40 16.03
N LEU A 54 -8.57 -14.92 16.14
CA LEU A 54 -7.96 -15.72 15.08
C LEU A 54 -8.27 -17.20 15.31
N PRO A 55 -8.75 -17.93 14.29
CA PRO A 55 -8.96 -19.36 14.43
C PRO A 55 -7.61 -20.06 14.65
N THR A 56 -7.57 -20.97 15.62
CA THR A 56 -6.42 -21.86 15.85
C THR A 56 -6.44 -22.99 14.84
N VAL A 57 -5.81 -22.78 13.69
CA VAL A 57 -5.65 -23.81 12.67
C VAL A 57 -4.27 -24.45 12.75
N VAL A 58 -4.23 -25.77 12.81
CA VAL A 58 -2.99 -26.54 12.63
C VAL A 58 -2.62 -26.47 11.16
N TYR A 59 -1.65 -25.64 10.82
CA TYR A 59 -1.22 -25.49 9.44
C TYR A 59 -0.27 -26.61 9.04
N VAL A 60 -0.67 -27.41 8.06
CA VAL A 60 0.22 -28.36 7.39
C VAL A 60 0.81 -27.67 6.17
N ARG A 61 2.13 -27.46 6.18
CA ARG A 61 2.86 -26.86 5.05
C ARG A 61 2.87 -27.83 3.87
N ARG A 62 1.91 -27.68 2.96
CA ARG A 62 1.99 -28.30 1.63
C ARG A 62 2.77 -27.37 0.71
N ASP A 63 3.98 -27.78 0.38
CA ASP A 63 4.77 -27.07 -0.62
C ASP A 63 4.15 -27.29 -2.00
N ARG A 64 3.49 -26.25 -2.52
CA ARG A 64 2.86 -26.27 -3.84
C ARG A 64 3.79 -25.56 -4.80
N ARG A 65 4.14 -26.22 -5.92
CA ARG A 65 4.96 -25.62 -6.99
C ARG A 65 4.46 -24.22 -7.38
N GLY A 66 3.14 -24.03 -7.46
CA GLY A 66 2.52 -22.73 -7.75
C GLY A 66 2.85 -21.62 -6.75
N ARG A 67 2.97 -21.91 -5.45
CA ARG A 67 3.40 -20.91 -4.43
C ARG A 67 4.81 -20.42 -4.74
N ARG A 68 5.73 -21.34 -5.03
CA ARG A 68 7.13 -21.03 -5.31
C ARG A 68 7.27 -20.25 -6.62
N THR A 69 6.56 -20.67 -7.68
CA THR A 69 6.52 -19.94 -8.94
C THR A 69 5.96 -18.53 -8.76
N LEU A 70 4.84 -18.38 -8.04
CA LEU A 70 4.23 -17.07 -7.79
C LEU A 70 5.15 -16.16 -6.99
N LEU A 71 5.83 -16.68 -5.96
CA LEU A 71 6.79 -15.92 -5.16
C LEU A 71 7.93 -15.39 -6.02
N VAL A 72 8.53 -16.24 -6.87
CA VAL A 72 9.63 -15.84 -7.75
C VAL A 72 9.18 -14.78 -8.74
N MET A 73 8.05 -15.01 -9.43
CA MET A 73 7.52 -14.06 -10.41
C MET A 73 7.19 -12.70 -9.77
N MET A 74 6.47 -12.69 -8.65
CA MET A 74 6.12 -11.44 -7.97
C MET A 74 7.33 -10.70 -7.44
N SER A 75 8.33 -11.40 -6.91
CA SER A 75 9.56 -10.77 -6.43
C SER A 75 10.35 -10.10 -7.57
N LEU A 76 10.39 -10.75 -8.73
CA LEU A 76 11.08 -10.22 -9.92
C LEU A 76 10.34 -8.99 -10.48
N ILE A 77 9.02 -9.07 -10.67
CA ILE A 77 8.19 -7.93 -11.12
C ILE A 77 8.32 -6.76 -10.15
N TRP A 78 8.23 -7.04 -8.85
CA TRP A 78 8.38 -6.03 -7.82
C TRP A 78 9.75 -5.35 -7.86
N GLY A 79 10.83 -6.12 -7.99
CA GLY A 79 12.18 -5.56 -8.11
C GLY A 79 12.34 -4.64 -9.32
N MET A 80 11.80 -5.02 -10.48
CA MET A 80 11.82 -4.17 -11.68
C MET A 80 11.03 -2.86 -11.47
N GLU A 81 9.84 -2.95 -10.88
CA GLU A 81 8.99 -1.80 -10.58
C GLU A 81 9.68 -0.83 -9.62
N ILE A 82 10.28 -1.33 -8.53
CA ILE A 82 11.09 -0.53 -7.60
C ILE A 82 12.23 0.16 -8.34
N GLY A 83 13.01 -0.59 -9.12
CA GLY A 83 14.13 -0.05 -9.89
C GLY A 83 13.71 1.08 -10.84
N TYR A 84 12.57 0.90 -11.52
CA TYR A 84 11.97 1.93 -12.37
C TYR A 84 11.59 3.20 -11.58
N LYS A 85 10.98 3.08 -10.40
CA LYS A 85 10.62 4.24 -9.55
C LYS A 85 11.84 5.00 -9.01
N PHE A 86 12.90 4.28 -8.67
CA PHE A 86 14.18 4.90 -8.27
C PHE A 86 14.84 5.62 -9.45
N SER A 87 14.91 5.00 -10.61
CA SER A 87 15.47 5.60 -11.83
C SER A 87 14.71 6.86 -12.26
N SER A 88 13.38 6.79 -12.24
CA SER A 88 12.50 7.91 -12.58
C SER A 88 12.35 8.96 -11.47
N ARG A 89 12.96 8.78 -10.28
CA ARG A 89 12.82 9.69 -9.13
C ARG A 89 11.37 9.96 -8.71
N THR A 90 10.54 8.92 -8.76
CA THR A 90 9.12 8.92 -8.38
C THR A 90 8.84 7.99 -7.19
N VAL A 91 9.84 7.82 -6.32
CA VAL A 91 9.83 6.89 -5.17
C VAL A 91 8.69 7.18 -4.18
N ILE A 92 8.17 8.41 -4.14
CA ILE A 92 7.00 8.76 -3.32
C ILE A 92 5.79 7.85 -3.60
N TYR A 93 5.66 7.35 -4.84
CA TYR A 93 4.57 6.46 -5.22
C TYR A 93 4.73 5.02 -4.71
N LEU A 94 5.86 4.64 -4.10
CA LEU A 94 5.99 3.33 -3.45
C LEU A 94 5.03 3.15 -2.27
N LEU A 95 4.57 4.24 -1.68
CA LEU A 95 3.58 4.24 -0.61
C LEU A 95 2.15 4.07 -1.13
N ASN A 96 1.93 4.08 -2.44
CA ASN A 96 0.61 3.84 -3.00
C ASN A 96 0.14 2.42 -2.64
N PRO A 97 -1.19 2.23 -2.45
CA PRO A 97 -1.73 0.99 -1.94
C PRO A 97 -1.38 -0.26 -2.78
N CYS A 98 -1.27 -0.14 -4.11
CA CYS A 98 -0.89 -1.25 -5.01
C CYS A 98 0.52 -1.80 -4.73
N HIS A 99 1.44 -0.90 -4.43
CA HIS A 99 2.84 -1.20 -4.14
C HIS A 99 2.98 -1.86 -2.76
N VAL A 100 2.28 -1.31 -1.77
CA VAL A 100 2.24 -1.86 -0.41
C VAL A 100 1.58 -3.25 -0.38
N THR A 101 0.46 -3.45 -1.09
CA THR A 101 -0.21 -4.76 -1.14
C THR A 101 0.64 -5.82 -1.82
N THR A 102 1.40 -5.47 -2.86
CA THR A 102 2.33 -6.38 -3.54
C THR A 102 3.47 -6.81 -2.61
N ALA A 103 4.04 -5.87 -1.85
CA ALA A 103 5.06 -6.19 -0.84
C ALA A 103 4.52 -7.13 0.26
N ILE A 104 3.30 -6.88 0.75
CA ILE A 104 2.63 -7.76 1.71
C ILE A 104 2.42 -9.16 1.12
N GLN A 105 2.01 -9.26 -0.14
CA GLN A 105 1.80 -10.54 -0.82
C GLN A 105 3.10 -11.35 -0.92
N ILE A 106 4.23 -10.72 -1.26
CA ILE A 106 5.55 -11.37 -1.28
C ILE A 106 5.92 -11.85 0.12
N TYR A 107 5.72 -11.03 1.14
CA TYR A 107 5.95 -11.40 2.54
C TYR A 107 5.12 -12.62 2.96
N LEU A 108 3.82 -12.63 2.65
CA LEU A 108 2.91 -13.76 2.94
C LEU A 108 3.31 -15.04 2.21
N LEU A 109 3.82 -14.93 0.99
CA LEU A 109 4.31 -16.07 0.20
C LEU A 109 5.66 -16.61 0.72
N ALA A 110 6.51 -15.77 1.30
CA ALA A 110 7.81 -16.17 1.83
C ALA A 110 7.73 -16.71 3.28
N ALA A 111 6.91 -16.10 4.12
CA ALA A 111 6.91 -16.35 5.55
C ALA A 111 6.36 -17.74 5.94
N SER A 112 6.80 -18.25 7.10
CA SER A 112 6.30 -19.49 7.70
C SER A 112 5.01 -19.23 8.47
N PRO A 113 3.99 -20.09 8.38
CA PRO A 113 2.68 -19.88 9.02
C PRO A 113 2.78 -19.50 10.51
N SER A 114 2.09 -18.44 10.92
CA SER A 114 1.99 -17.99 12.31
C SER A 114 0.67 -17.25 12.53
N LYS A 115 0.28 -17.03 13.79
CA LYS A 115 -0.92 -16.24 14.13
C LYS A 115 -0.86 -14.84 13.51
N VAL A 116 0.32 -14.21 13.54
CA VAL A 116 0.54 -12.88 12.95
C VAL A 116 0.34 -12.92 11.44
N ILE A 117 0.86 -13.95 10.76
CA ILE A 117 0.72 -14.08 9.30
C ILE A 117 -0.74 -14.33 8.90
N THR A 118 -1.50 -15.09 9.68
CA THR A 118 -2.95 -15.22 9.47
C THR A 118 -3.68 -13.89 9.61
N ALA A 119 -3.30 -13.06 10.58
CA ALA A 119 -3.85 -11.71 10.72
C ALA A 119 -3.51 -10.83 9.51
N VAL A 120 -2.23 -10.80 9.12
CA VAL A 120 -1.76 -10.04 7.95
C VAL A 120 -2.44 -10.51 6.66
N PHE A 121 -2.64 -11.82 6.50
CA PHE A 121 -3.34 -12.39 5.34
C PHE A 121 -4.79 -11.90 5.24
N ARG A 122 -5.51 -11.85 6.37
CA ARG A 122 -6.89 -11.32 6.40
C ARG A 122 -6.94 -9.83 6.08
N VAL A 123 -6.00 -9.05 6.62
CA VAL A 123 -5.87 -7.62 6.29
C VAL A 123 -5.56 -7.44 4.80
N HIS A 124 -4.63 -8.23 4.26
CA HIS A 124 -4.28 -8.21 2.84
C HIS A 124 -5.50 -8.48 1.94
N LEU A 125 -6.29 -9.51 2.24
CA LEU A 125 -7.53 -9.80 1.50
C LEU A 125 -8.51 -8.63 1.52
N ASN A 126 -8.64 -7.93 2.66
CA ASN A 126 -9.52 -6.76 2.74
C ASN A 126 -9.01 -5.59 1.88
N LEU A 127 -7.68 -5.41 1.80
CA LEU A 127 -7.05 -4.38 0.97
C LEU A 127 -7.20 -4.65 -0.54
N LEU A 128 -7.40 -5.91 -0.97
CA LEU A 128 -7.58 -6.25 -2.39
C LEU A 128 -8.90 -5.74 -2.98
N ASN A 129 -9.86 -5.30 -2.17
CA ASN A 129 -11.06 -4.61 -2.66
C ASN A 129 -10.73 -3.23 -3.26
N GLY A 130 -9.66 -2.58 -2.80
CA GLY A 130 -9.26 -1.25 -3.26
C GLY A 130 -8.96 -1.19 -4.77
N PRO A 131 -8.08 -2.05 -5.31
CA PRO A 131 -7.84 -2.13 -6.75
C PRO A 131 -9.09 -2.37 -7.60
N LEU A 132 -10.03 -3.19 -7.12
CA LEU A 132 -11.31 -3.42 -7.80
C LEU A 132 -12.15 -2.13 -7.85
N LEU A 133 -12.24 -1.41 -6.73
CA LEU A 133 -12.92 -0.12 -6.68
C LEU A 133 -12.25 0.93 -7.57
N ALA A 134 -10.91 0.98 -7.60
CA ALA A 134 -10.16 1.88 -8.47
C ALA A 134 -10.37 1.57 -9.97
N PHE A 135 -10.55 0.30 -10.32
CA PHE A 135 -10.90 -0.11 -11.69
C PHE A 135 -12.35 0.26 -12.05
N LEU A 136 -13.29 0.09 -11.12
CA LEU A 136 -14.71 0.42 -11.32
C LEU A 136 -14.97 1.93 -11.34
N PHE A 137 -14.21 2.70 -10.55
CA PHE A 137 -14.31 4.15 -10.43
C PHE A 137 -12.95 4.78 -10.79
N PRO A 138 -12.56 4.76 -12.08
CA PRO A 138 -11.32 5.40 -12.49
C PRO A 138 -11.44 6.91 -12.28
N GLU A 139 -10.34 7.54 -11.87
CA GLU A 139 -10.21 8.99 -11.83
C GLU A 139 -10.58 9.57 -13.21
N THR A 140 -11.60 10.43 -13.26
CA THR A 140 -12.12 10.99 -14.52
C THR A 140 -11.14 11.96 -15.19
N ASP A 141 -10.14 12.45 -14.45
CA ASP A 141 -9.11 13.38 -14.94
C ASP A 141 -8.10 12.74 -15.91
N THR A 142 -8.07 11.41 -16.05
CA THR A 142 -7.21 10.71 -17.02
C THR A 142 -7.94 10.34 -18.32
N ARG A 143 -9.21 10.72 -18.48
CA ARG A 143 -9.93 10.57 -19.77
C ARG A 143 -9.58 11.75 -20.68
N ILE A 144 -8.42 11.65 -21.32
CA ILE A 144 -8.07 12.42 -22.51
C ILE A 144 -7.93 11.42 -23.66
#